data_AF-A0A349YPR6-F1
#
_entry.id   AF-A0A349YPR6-F1
#
_cell.length_a   1.000
_cell.length_b   1.000
_cell.length_c   1.000
_cell.angle_alpha   90.00
_cell.angle_beta   90.00
_cell.angle_gamma   90.00
#
_symmetry.space_group_name_H-M   'P 1'
#
loop_
_entity.id
_entity.type
_entity.pdbx_description
1 polymer ?
#
loop_
_entity_poly.entity_id
_entity_poly.type
_entity_poly.pdbx_seq_one_letter_code
_entity_poly.pdbx_strand_id
1 'polypeptide(L)'
;MTFDEACHFVYERFSEVPESLYLDALYYTDDDVSINKENEIYGYYNEIMQIVGASEYNFGCSKIVFSFDELEDYVVKIPFFGEWVYDEDAEDDCMYGYTGASDEGYCDDYCNKEAEVYKLFKKNSLDDFVFGTKLAGWIYDNVPVYISEKCDVCGFSYFKDGTAIPKALREIGEKTSEKNNWVMSGDVIANFIMNYGEEKTNEFLKFIRNNGIGDLHKGNVGFDANNNIRLIDYSGFNS
;
A
#
# COMPACT_ATOMS: atom_id res chain seq x y z
N MET A 1 -3.96 5.96 19.81
CA MET A 1 -4.10 4.53 20.18
C MET A 1 -2.76 3.83 19.93
N THR A 2 -2.36 2.85 20.73
CA THR A 2 -1.17 2.03 20.43
C THR A 2 -1.47 0.99 19.35
N PHE A 3 -0.44 0.40 18.73
CA PHE A 3 -0.63 -0.69 17.76
C PHE A 3 -1.42 -1.87 18.35
N ASP A 4 -1.12 -2.28 19.58
CA ASP A 4 -1.77 -3.45 20.21
C ASP A 4 -3.26 -3.18 20.52
N GLU A 5 -3.58 -1.97 20.98
CA GLU A 5 -4.97 -1.54 21.19
C GLU A 5 -5.74 -1.49 19.86
N ALA A 6 -5.09 -1.05 18.78
CA ALA A 6 -5.70 -1.02 17.46
C ALA A 6 -5.91 -2.43 16.89
N CYS A 7 -4.98 -3.37 17.12
CA CYS A 7 -5.17 -4.77 16.76
C CYS A 7 -6.40 -5.38 17.46
N HIS A 8 -6.56 -5.10 18.76
CA HIS A 8 -7.72 -5.59 19.52
C HIS A 8 -9.03 -4.98 19.02
N PHE A 9 -9.06 -3.67 18.78
CA PHE A 9 -10.20 -2.96 18.18
C PHE A 9 -10.65 -3.57 16.85
N VAL A 10 -9.69 -3.92 15.99
CA VAL A 10 -9.95 -4.53 14.68
C VAL A 10 -10.49 -5.94 14.85
N TYR A 11 -9.87 -6.75 15.72
CA TYR A 11 -10.31 -8.12 15.93
C TYR A 11 -11.77 -8.20 16.41
N GLU A 12 -12.16 -7.38 17.40
CA GLU A 12 -13.53 -7.41 17.93
C GLU A 12 -14.57 -7.13 16.84
N ARG A 13 -14.36 -6.09 16.04
CA ARG A 13 -15.30 -5.71 14.96
C ARG A 13 -15.37 -6.72 13.83
N PHE A 14 -14.21 -7.18 13.36
CA PHE A 14 -14.16 -8.04 12.18
C PHE A 14 -14.56 -9.49 12.53
N SER A 15 -14.53 -9.88 13.81
CA SER A 15 -15.04 -11.19 14.26
C SER A 15 -16.57 -11.37 14.10
N GLU A 16 -17.31 -10.27 13.93
CA GLU A 16 -18.76 -10.28 13.72
C GLU A 16 -19.17 -10.50 12.25
N VAL A 17 -18.25 -10.32 11.30
CA VAL A 17 -18.52 -10.41 9.86
C VAL A 17 -18.53 -11.88 9.43
N PRO A 18 -19.61 -12.41 8.85
CA PRO A 18 -19.68 -13.83 8.45
C PRO A 18 -18.52 -14.27 7.55
N GLU A 19 -17.92 -15.43 7.84
CA GLU A 19 -16.80 -16.00 7.06
C GLU A 19 -17.10 -16.06 5.56
N SER A 20 -18.32 -16.44 5.16
CA SER A 20 -18.72 -16.49 3.75
C SER A 20 -18.58 -15.14 3.06
N LEU A 21 -18.89 -14.04 3.75
CA LEU A 21 -18.80 -12.70 3.19
C LEU A 21 -17.34 -12.31 2.92
N TYR A 22 -16.39 -12.75 3.74
CA TYR A 22 -14.96 -12.55 3.44
C TYR A 22 -14.50 -13.38 2.26
N LEU A 23 -14.93 -14.64 2.16
CA LEU A 23 -14.54 -15.50 1.04
C LEU A 23 -15.04 -14.91 -0.29
N ASP A 24 -16.29 -14.46 -0.33
CA ASP A 24 -16.89 -13.86 -1.52
C ASP A 24 -16.29 -12.47 -1.86
N ALA A 25 -15.81 -11.74 -0.85
CA ALA A 25 -15.23 -10.41 -1.03
C ALA A 25 -13.72 -10.42 -1.36
N LEU A 26 -12.97 -11.41 -0.89
CA LEU A 26 -11.50 -11.40 -0.93
C LEU A 26 -10.92 -12.37 -1.95
N TYR A 27 -11.68 -13.36 -2.42
CA TYR A 27 -11.20 -14.34 -3.41
C TYR A 27 -11.75 -14.05 -4.80
N TYR A 28 -10.85 -13.91 -5.77
CA TYR A 28 -11.18 -13.69 -7.19
C TYR A 28 -10.94 -14.95 -8.02
N THR A 29 -11.86 -15.23 -8.95
CA THR A 29 -11.82 -16.31 -9.94
C THR A 29 -12.11 -15.78 -11.35
N ASP A 30 -11.70 -16.52 -12.39
CA ASP A 30 -11.87 -16.14 -13.81
C ASP A 30 -13.29 -15.72 -14.22
N ASP A 31 -14.32 -16.23 -13.55
CA ASP A 31 -15.71 -15.91 -13.84
C ASP A 31 -16.14 -14.54 -13.27
N ASP A 32 -15.26 -13.82 -12.56
CA ASP A 32 -15.58 -12.61 -11.80
C ASP A 32 -15.49 -11.29 -12.61
N VAL A 33 -15.00 -11.33 -13.84
CA VAL A 33 -14.69 -10.15 -14.67
C VAL A 33 -15.88 -9.60 -15.47
N SER A 34 -17.11 -10.01 -15.15
CA SER A 34 -18.32 -9.42 -15.77
C SER A 34 -18.81 -8.21 -14.98
N ILE A 35 -19.27 -7.14 -15.66
CA ILE A 35 -19.80 -5.88 -15.06
C ILE A 35 -20.85 -6.13 -13.94
N ASN A 36 -21.57 -7.26 -14.00
CA ASN A 36 -22.55 -7.62 -12.97
C ASN A 36 -21.90 -8.02 -11.64
N LYS A 37 -20.71 -8.62 -11.66
CA LYS A 37 -19.99 -9.06 -10.46
C LYS A 37 -19.17 -7.97 -9.80
N GLU A 38 -18.72 -6.95 -10.54
CA GLU A 38 -18.14 -5.75 -9.90
C GLU A 38 -19.12 -5.15 -8.89
N ASN A 39 -20.39 -4.95 -9.28
CA ASN A 39 -21.43 -4.42 -8.39
C ASN A 39 -21.70 -5.32 -7.17
N GLU A 40 -21.57 -6.64 -7.33
CA GLU A 40 -21.70 -7.61 -6.21
C GLU A 40 -20.53 -7.46 -5.22
N ILE A 41 -19.31 -7.32 -5.73
CA ILE A 41 -18.10 -7.09 -4.92
C ILE A 41 -18.18 -5.78 -4.13
N TYR A 42 -18.59 -4.67 -4.76
CA TYR A 42 -18.86 -3.42 -4.03
C TYR A 42 -19.95 -3.61 -2.98
N GLY A 43 -20.97 -4.44 -3.27
CA GLY A 43 -22.01 -4.83 -2.32
C GLY A 43 -21.42 -5.49 -1.07
N TYR A 44 -20.52 -6.46 -1.24
CA TYR A 44 -19.85 -7.14 -0.13
C TYR A 44 -18.99 -6.18 0.68
N TYR A 45 -18.21 -5.31 0.05
CA TYR A 45 -17.40 -4.31 0.76
C TYR A 45 -18.24 -3.32 1.57
N ASN A 46 -19.37 -2.87 1.01
CA ASN A 46 -20.31 -2.01 1.74
C ASN A 46 -20.92 -2.74 2.95
N GLU A 47 -21.27 -4.02 2.82
CA GLU A 47 -21.81 -4.82 3.91
C GLU A 47 -20.76 -5.04 5.01
N ILE A 48 -19.53 -5.42 4.65
CA ILE A 48 -18.41 -5.52 5.60
C ILE A 48 -18.20 -4.18 6.32
N MET A 49 -18.11 -3.06 5.58
CA MET A 49 -17.93 -1.73 6.15
C MET A 49 -19.02 -1.39 7.18
N GLN A 50 -20.28 -1.71 6.89
CA GLN A 50 -21.41 -1.48 7.79
C GLN A 50 -21.35 -2.35 9.05
N ILE A 51 -21.01 -3.63 8.92
CA ILE A 51 -20.89 -4.55 10.06
C ILE A 51 -19.75 -4.11 10.98
N VAL A 52 -18.56 -3.85 10.41
CA VAL A 52 -17.41 -3.45 11.22
C VAL A 52 -17.51 -2.00 11.71
N GLY A 53 -18.40 -1.19 11.14
CA GLY A 53 -18.53 0.23 11.49
C GLY A 53 -17.35 1.08 11.02
N ALA A 54 -16.79 0.77 9.86
CA ALA A 54 -15.81 1.63 9.19
C ALA A 54 -16.50 2.88 8.61
N SER A 55 -15.80 4.03 8.60
CA SER A 55 -16.34 5.28 8.08
C SER A 55 -16.20 5.40 6.56
N GLU A 56 -15.16 4.76 6.01
CA GLU A 56 -14.90 4.67 4.57
C GLU A 56 -14.08 3.42 4.26
N TYR A 57 -14.12 2.98 3.01
CA TYR A 57 -13.15 2.06 2.45
C TYR A 57 -12.66 2.55 1.09
N ASN A 58 -11.47 2.07 0.72
CA ASN A 58 -10.91 2.18 -0.61
C ASN A 58 -10.27 0.83 -0.95
N PHE A 59 -10.10 0.53 -2.23
CA PHE A 59 -9.43 -0.71 -2.62
C PHE A 59 -8.59 -0.47 -3.88
N GLY A 60 -7.49 -1.21 -3.97
CA GLY A 60 -6.64 -1.26 -5.15
C GLY A 60 -6.70 -2.64 -5.78
N CYS A 61 -5.70 -2.98 -6.59
CA CYS A 61 -5.65 -4.30 -7.24
C CYS A 61 -5.33 -5.45 -6.27
N SER A 62 -4.78 -5.17 -5.08
CA SER A 62 -4.18 -6.20 -4.19
C SER A 62 -4.74 -6.22 -2.78
N LYS A 63 -5.56 -5.24 -2.40
CA LYS A 63 -6.07 -5.08 -1.02
C LYS A 63 -7.25 -4.14 -0.96
N ILE A 64 -8.10 -4.36 0.03
CA ILE A 64 -9.05 -3.37 0.55
C ILE A 64 -8.47 -2.68 1.78
N VAL A 65 -8.79 -1.40 1.94
CA VAL A 65 -8.34 -0.53 3.01
C VAL A 65 -9.56 0.12 3.66
N PHE A 66 -9.72 -0.06 4.96
CA PHE A 66 -10.79 0.54 5.77
C PHE A 66 -10.23 1.65 6.67
N SER A 67 -10.92 2.78 6.75
CA SER A 67 -10.68 3.80 7.77
C SER A 67 -11.76 3.74 8.85
N PHE A 68 -11.36 4.05 10.07
CA PHE A 68 -12.25 4.18 11.22
C PHE A 68 -12.04 5.54 11.87
N ASP A 69 -13.12 6.18 12.30
CA ASP A 69 -13.04 7.48 12.97
C ASP A 69 -12.29 7.37 14.31
N GLU A 70 -12.31 6.19 14.95
CA GLU A 70 -11.56 5.92 16.19
C GLU A 70 -10.08 5.59 15.97
N LEU A 71 -9.66 5.35 14.72
CA LEU A 71 -8.28 5.07 14.33
C LEU A 71 -7.72 6.23 13.49
N GLU A 72 -7.65 7.42 14.07
CA GLU A 72 -7.21 8.64 13.35
C GLU A 72 -5.85 8.49 12.65
N ASP A 73 -4.89 7.82 13.29
CA ASP A 73 -3.52 7.65 12.79
C ASP A 73 -3.30 6.38 11.95
N TYR A 74 -4.34 5.56 11.77
CA TYR A 74 -4.19 4.22 11.18
C TYR A 74 -5.28 3.86 10.19
N VAL A 75 -4.96 2.95 9.28
CA VAL A 75 -5.92 2.26 8.41
C VAL A 75 -5.77 0.76 8.55
N VAL A 76 -6.86 0.05 8.32
CA VAL A 76 -6.91 -1.41 8.34
C VAL A 76 -6.83 -1.91 6.91
N LYS A 77 -5.94 -2.86 6.62
CA LYS A 77 -5.73 -3.44 5.29
C LYS A 77 -6.04 -4.93 5.32
N ILE A 78 -6.78 -5.42 4.33
CA ILE A 78 -7.00 -6.84 4.11
C ILE A 78 -6.56 -7.16 2.67
N PRO A 79 -5.61 -8.08 2.46
CA PRO A 79 -5.17 -8.46 1.12
C PRO A 79 -6.26 -9.23 0.37
N PHE A 80 -6.22 -9.17 -0.95
CA PHE A 80 -6.99 -10.06 -1.81
C PHE A 80 -6.20 -11.34 -2.10
N PHE A 81 -6.92 -12.42 -2.36
CA PHE A 81 -6.42 -13.75 -2.67
C PHE A 81 -7.02 -14.25 -4.00
N GLY A 82 -6.38 -15.20 -4.66
CA GLY A 82 -6.88 -15.77 -5.92
C GLY A 82 -5.88 -15.64 -7.07
N GLU A 83 -6.28 -15.97 -8.29
CA GLU A 83 -5.45 -15.89 -9.49
C GLU A 83 -5.98 -14.78 -10.43
N TRP A 84 -5.08 -13.99 -11.02
CA TRP A 84 -5.43 -13.08 -12.11
C TRP A 84 -4.95 -13.69 -13.43
N VAL A 85 -5.86 -13.93 -14.37
CA VAL A 85 -5.52 -14.43 -15.71
C VAL A 85 -5.49 -13.28 -16.71
N TYR A 86 -4.42 -13.25 -17.51
CA TYR A 86 -4.26 -12.30 -18.62
C TYR A 86 -5.11 -12.76 -19.81
N ASP A 87 -6.04 -11.93 -20.28
CA ASP A 87 -6.73 -12.15 -21.55
C ASP A 87 -5.93 -11.45 -22.67
N GLU A 88 -5.25 -12.24 -23.51
CA GLU A 88 -4.43 -11.73 -24.61
C GLU A 88 -5.26 -11.02 -25.71
N ASP A 89 -6.59 -11.18 -25.71
CA ASP A 89 -7.49 -10.67 -26.74
C ASP A 89 -8.27 -9.40 -26.34
N ALA A 90 -8.08 -8.86 -25.12
CA ALA A 90 -8.74 -7.63 -24.68
C ALA A 90 -8.08 -6.38 -25.29
N GLU A 91 -8.84 -5.61 -26.10
CA GLU A 91 -8.36 -4.37 -26.76
C GLU A 91 -8.11 -3.18 -25.80
N ASP A 92 -8.45 -3.30 -24.52
CA ASP A 92 -8.21 -2.29 -23.48
C ASP A 92 -7.18 -2.80 -22.46
N ASP A 93 -6.04 -2.10 -22.39
CA ASP A 93 -4.95 -2.28 -21.42
C ASP A 93 -5.46 -2.35 -19.98
N CYS A 94 -5.52 -3.54 -19.38
CA CYS A 94 -5.39 -3.85 -17.94
C CYS A 94 -5.08 -5.36 -17.88
N MET A 95 -3.96 -5.88 -17.38
CA MET A 95 -3.61 -5.98 -15.95
C MET A 95 -2.13 -6.43 -15.87
N TYR A 96 -1.31 -5.76 -15.07
CA TYR A 96 0.12 -6.06 -14.95
C TYR A 96 0.38 -7.38 -14.19
N GLY A 97 1.21 -8.25 -14.77
CA GLY A 97 1.61 -9.53 -14.17
C GLY A 97 2.51 -9.39 -12.94
N TYR A 98 2.35 -10.32 -11.99
CA TYR A 98 3.15 -10.41 -10.77
C TYR A 98 4.49 -11.11 -11.04
N THR A 99 5.63 -10.41 -11.07
CA THR A 99 6.92 -11.11 -10.90
C THR A 99 7.33 -11.11 -9.43
N GLY A 100 7.28 -12.29 -8.82
CA GLY A 100 7.54 -12.50 -7.39
C GLY A 100 6.36 -13.06 -6.60
N ALA A 101 5.18 -13.17 -7.22
CA ALA A 101 4.27 -14.27 -6.91
C ALA A 101 4.97 -15.57 -7.36
N SER A 102 4.75 -16.69 -6.66
CA SER A 102 5.21 -18.00 -7.14
C SER A 102 4.82 -18.18 -8.61
N ASP A 103 5.61 -18.97 -9.37
CA ASP A 103 5.50 -19.24 -10.81
C ASP A 103 4.13 -19.82 -11.30
N GLU A 104 3.07 -19.70 -10.50
CA GLU A 104 1.72 -20.24 -10.67
C GLU A 104 0.59 -19.18 -10.55
N GLY A 105 0.87 -17.87 -10.61
CA GLY A 105 -0.18 -16.86 -10.86
C GLY A 105 -1.07 -16.47 -9.67
N TYR A 106 -0.69 -16.81 -8.43
CA TYR A 106 -1.44 -16.44 -7.21
C TYR A 106 -1.19 -14.99 -6.76
N CYS A 107 -2.24 -14.28 -6.36
CA CYS A 107 -2.20 -13.09 -5.51
C CYS A 107 -1.61 -13.49 -4.15
N ASP A 108 -0.31 -13.23 -3.96
CA ASP A 108 0.37 -13.39 -2.68
C ASP A 108 -0.14 -12.34 -1.67
N ASP A 109 0.00 -12.62 -0.36
CA ASP A 109 -0.38 -11.68 0.70
C ASP A 109 0.51 -10.42 0.64
N TYR A 110 0.05 -9.45 -0.15
CA TYR A 110 0.80 -8.23 -0.46
C TYR A 110 1.01 -7.38 0.79
N CYS A 111 0.08 -7.47 1.76
CA CYS A 111 0.20 -6.77 3.03
C CYS A 111 1.25 -7.43 3.94
N ASN A 112 1.42 -8.76 3.89
CA ASN A 112 2.52 -9.44 4.56
C ASN A 112 3.87 -8.98 4.02
N LYS A 113 4.01 -8.91 2.69
CA LYS A 113 5.26 -8.44 2.06
C LYS A 113 5.58 -7.00 2.46
N GLU A 114 4.58 -6.12 2.50
CA GLU A 114 4.72 -4.75 3.01
C GLU A 114 5.17 -4.74 4.49
N ALA A 115 4.61 -5.59 5.34
CA ALA A 115 5.00 -5.73 6.74
C ALA A 115 6.43 -6.27 6.92
N GLU A 116 6.86 -7.24 6.11
CA GLU A 116 8.23 -7.77 6.13
C GLU A 116 9.25 -6.71 5.69
N VAL A 117 8.96 -5.97 4.61
CA VAL A 117 9.80 -4.86 4.16
C VAL A 117 9.90 -3.78 5.24
N TYR A 118 8.81 -3.48 5.94
CA TYR A 118 8.83 -2.53 7.06
C TYR A 118 9.78 -2.95 8.18
N LYS A 119 9.82 -4.25 8.53
CA LYS A 119 10.77 -4.79 9.51
C LYS A 119 12.22 -4.56 9.05
N LEU A 120 12.49 -4.66 7.75
CA LEU A 120 13.82 -4.34 7.19
C LEU A 120 14.15 -2.85 7.31
N PHE A 121 13.20 -1.95 7.01
CA PHE A 121 13.38 -0.51 7.22
C PHE A 121 13.74 -0.19 8.68
N LYS A 122 12.98 -0.74 9.64
CA LYS A 122 13.26 -0.58 11.08
C LYS A 122 14.63 -1.08 11.48
N LYS A 123 15.00 -2.28 11.04
CA LYS A 123 16.31 -2.87 11.35
C LYS A 123 17.48 -2.00 10.87
N ASN A 124 17.27 -1.20 9.82
CA ASN A 124 18.29 -0.32 9.24
C ASN A 124 18.11 1.16 9.66
N SER A 125 17.23 1.48 10.61
CA SER A 125 16.94 2.86 11.05
C SER A 125 16.48 3.79 9.91
N LEU A 126 15.73 3.23 8.96
CA LEU A 126 15.17 3.93 7.79
C LEU A 126 13.63 3.96 7.83
N ASP A 127 13.00 3.58 8.93
CA ASP A 127 11.54 3.55 9.08
C ASP A 127 10.89 4.95 9.07
N ASP A 128 11.67 6.02 9.24
CA ASP A 128 11.20 7.38 8.99
C ASP A 128 10.74 7.59 7.54
N PHE A 129 11.25 6.82 6.57
CA PHE A 129 10.95 7.01 5.15
C PHE A 129 9.65 6.35 4.69
N VAL A 130 8.95 5.59 5.54
CA VAL A 130 7.80 4.78 5.15
C VAL A 130 6.67 4.89 6.16
N PHE A 131 5.42 4.76 5.70
CA PHE A 131 4.27 4.55 6.57
C PHE A 131 4.26 3.10 7.02
N GLY A 132 4.41 2.87 8.33
CA GLY A 132 4.61 1.53 8.85
C GLY A 132 3.40 0.62 8.72
N THR A 133 3.63 -0.63 8.31
CA THR A 133 2.60 -1.68 8.21
C THR A 133 2.96 -2.89 9.08
N LYS A 134 1.99 -3.47 9.78
CA LYS A 134 2.16 -4.69 10.58
C LYS A 134 0.94 -5.59 10.51
N LEU A 135 1.15 -6.89 10.67
CA LEU A 135 0.07 -7.84 10.93
C LEU A 135 -0.59 -7.49 12.27
N ALA A 136 -1.88 -7.23 12.21
CA ALA A 136 -2.71 -6.97 13.39
C ALA A 136 -3.21 -8.28 14.02
N GLY A 137 -3.52 -9.27 13.17
CA GLY A 137 -3.99 -10.57 13.60
C GLY A 137 -4.64 -11.33 12.46
N TRP A 138 -5.41 -12.35 12.82
CA TRP A 138 -6.20 -13.16 11.91
C TRP A 138 -7.65 -13.10 12.33
N ILE A 139 -8.54 -12.80 11.38
CA ILE A 139 -9.97 -13.07 11.54
C ILE A 139 -10.17 -14.49 11.04
N TYR A 140 -10.88 -15.29 11.84
CA TYR A 140 -10.94 -16.74 11.62
C TYR A 140 -9.52 -17.34 11.54
N ASP A 141 -9.40 -18.54 10.98
CA ASP A 141 -8.12 -19.25 10.91
C ASP A 141 -7.29 -18.89 9.65
N ASN A 142 -7.82 -18.05 8.74
CA ASN A 142 -7.26 -17.88 7.40
C ASN A 142 -7.31 -16.47 6.79
N VAL A 143 -7.94 -15.46 7.43
CA VAL A 143 -7.99 -14.09 6.87
C VAL A 143 -7.04 -13.18 7.66
N PRO A 144 -5.85 -12.84 7.12
CA PRO A 144 -4.92 -11.96 7.80
C PRO A 144 -5.39 -10.51 7.70
N VAL A 145 -5.22 -9.77 8.79
CA VAL A 145 -5.55 -8.35 8.86
C VAL A 145 -4.31 -7.57 9.24
N TYR A 146 -4.09 -6.48 8.53
CA TYR A 146 -2.94 -5.61 8.73
C TYR A 146 -3.41 -4.23 9.17
N ILE A 147 -2.56 -3.55 9.92
CA ILE A 147 -2.75 -2.15 10.26
C ILE A 147 -1.55 -1.36 9.76
N SER A 148 -1.83 -0.21 9.15
CA SER A 148 -0.84 0.65 8.54
C SER A 148 -1.00 2.08 9.04
N GLU A 149 0.10 2.80 9.22
CA GLU A 149 0.07 4.24 9.49
C GLU A 149 -0.68 4.96 8.35
N LYS A 150 -1.58 5.87 8.71
CA LYS A 150 -2.41 6.61 7.76
C LYS A 150 -1.63 7.74 7.10
N CYS A 151 -1.77 7.89 5.79
CA CYS A 151 -1.35 9.08 5.06
C CYS A 151 -2.41 10.18 5.23
N ASP A 152 -2.02 11.43 5.45
CA ASP A 152 -2.99 12.55 5.42
C ASP A 152 -3.31 12.95 3.98
N VAL A 153 -2.27 12.91 3.13
CA VAL A 153 -2.37 13.18 1.70
C VAL A 153 -1.64 12.07 0.96
N CYS A 154 -2.40 11.28 0.21
CA CYS A 154 -1.87 10.20 -0.61
C CYS A 154 -1.69 10.68 -2.07
N GLY A 155 -0.57 10.32 -2.69
CA GLY A 155 -0.23 10.61 -4.07
C GLY A 155 0.36 12.02 -4.29
N PHE A 156 1.49 12.07 -4.98
CA PHE A 156 2.23 13.30 -5.27
C PHE A 156 1.42 14.31 -6.11
N SER A 157 0.51 13.84 -6.96
CA SER A 157 -0.36 14.70 -7.80
C SER A 157 -1.41 15.46 -7.00
N TYR A 158 -1.70 15.04 -5.77
CA TYR A 158 -2.65 15.72 -4.88
C TYR A 158 -1.99 16.84 -4.07
N PHE A 159 -0.72 17.12 -4.35
CA PHE A 159 -0.04 18.27 -3.80
C PHE A 159 -0.62 19.57 -4.39
N LYS A 160 -1.59 20.15 -3.67
CA LYS A 160 -2.03 21.54 -3.86
C LYS A 160 -0.89 22.48 -3.48
N ASP A 161 -0.47 23.30 -4.44
CA ASP A 161 0.25 24.56 -4.28
C ASP A 161 0.70 24.92 -2.85
N GLY A 162 1.99 24.76 -2.53
CA GLY A 162 2.51 25.16 -1.22
C GLY A 162 4.03 25.05 -1.00
N THR A 163 4.65 23.92 -1.33
CA THR A 163 6.11 23.76 -1.24
C THR A 163 6.71 23.70 -2.63
N ALA A 164 6.99 24.87 -3.21
CA ALA A 164 7.81 24.93 -4.41
C ALA A 164 9.17 24.28 -4.09
N ILE A 165 9.41 23.08 -4.62
CA ILE A 165 10.71 22.42 -4.53
C ILE A 165 11.74 23.40 -5.12
N PRO A 166 12.75 23.83 -4.35
CA PRO A 166 13.78 24.70 -4.87
C PRO A 166 14.40 24.09 -6.13
N LYS A 167 14.52 24.88 -7.20
CA LYS A 167 15.04 24.40 -8.50
C LYS A 167 16.35 23.61 -8.36
N ALA A 168 17.25 24.06 -7.48
CA ALA A 168 18.51 23.37 -7.22
C ALA A 168 18.32 21.96 -6.63
N LEU A 169 17.35 21.75 -5.74
CA LEU A 169 17.04 20.42 -5.19
C LEU A 169 16.38 19.52 -6.24
N ARG A 170 15.52 20.09 -7.08
CA ARG A 170 14.94 19.37 -8.21
C ARG A 170 16.01 18.87 -9.18
N GLU A 171 16.98 19.72 -9.54
CA GLU A 171 18.10 19.32 -10.39
C GLU A 171 18.96 18.21 -9.75
N ILE A 172 19.13 18.20 -8.42
CA ILE A 172 19.82 17.12 -7.70
C ILE A 172 18.99 15.83 -7.74
N GLY A 173 17.68 15.93 -7.49
CA GLY A 173 16.75 14.80 -7.55
C GLY A 173 16.71 14.16 -8.95
N GLU A 174 16.60 14.97 -10.00
CA GLU A 174 16.63 14.54 -11.40
C GLU A 174 17.94 13.80 -11.74
N LYS A 175 19.09 14.39 -11.43
CA LYS A 175 20.40 13.73 -11.62
C LYS A 175 20.50 12.41 -10.85
N THR A 176 19.95 12.36 -9.64
CA THR A 176 19.95 11.16 -8.81
C THR A 176 19.05 10.07 -9.40
N SER A 177 17.87 10.45 -9.91
CA SER A 177 16.94 9.58 -10.63
C SER A 177 17.59 8.96 -11.87
N GLU A 178 18.16 9.80 -12.74
CA GLU A 178 18.78 9.39 -14.01
C GLU A 178 19.97 8.46 -13.81
N LYS A 179 20.87 8.80 -12.88
CA LYS A 179 22.10 8.03 -12.64
C LYS A 179 21.85 6.61 -12.17
N ASN A 180 20.71 6.37 -11.52
CA ASN A 180 20.42 5.10 -10.87
C ASN A 180 19.26 4.34 -11.54
N ASN A 181 18.69 4.88 -12.62
CA ASN A 181 17.50 4.33 -13.29
C ASN A 181 16.36 4.07 -12.29
N TRP A 182 16.14 5.03 -11.39
CA TRP A 182 15.13 4.90 -10.34
C TRP A 182 13.71 4.94 -10.92
N VAL A 183 12.83 4.13 -10.34
CA VAL A 183 11.37 4.20 -10.59
C VAL A 183 10.79 5.52 -10.03
N MET A 184 11.42 6.08 -8.98
CA MET A 184 11.02 7.36 -8.40
C MET A 184 11.46 8.54 -9.24
N SER A 185 10.51 9.42 -9.57
CA SER A 185 10.79 10.69 -10.24
C SER A 185 11.74 11.59 -9.44
N GLY A 186 12.48 12.45 -10.14
CA GLY A 186 13.37 13.44 -9.50
C GLY A 186 12.67 14.35 -8.49
N ASP A 187 11.40 14.68 -8.70
CA ASP A 187 10.61 15.51 -7.78
C ASP A 187 10.31 14.80 -6.45
N VAL A 188 10.05 13.48 -6.49
CA VAL A 188 9.88 12.65 -5.28
C VAL A 188 11.21 12.57 -4.51
N ILE A 189 12.32 12.30 -5.21
CA ILE A 189 13.65 12.27 -4.60
C ILE A 189 14.00 13.62 -3.97
N ALA A 190 13.69 14.73 -4.65
CA ALA A 190 13.96 16.08 -4.13
C ALA A 190 13.20 16.38 -2.84
N ASN A 191 11.96 15.87 -2.68
CA ASN A 191 11.23 15.98 -1.42
C ASN A 191 11.87 15.16 -0.30
N PHE A 192 12.32 13.93 -0.59
CA PHE A 192 13.07 13.15 0.41
C PHE A 192 14.35 13.89 0.84
N ILE A 193 15.08 14.51 -0.09
CA ILE A 193 16.27 15.31 0.24
C ILE A 193 15.88 16.52 1.11
N MET A 194 14.75 17.17 0.82
CA MET A 194 14.27 18.31 1.59
C MET A 194 13.89 17.94 3.03
N ASN A 195 13.22 16.80 3.24
CA ASN A 195 12.79 16.36 4.56
C ASN A 195 13.92 15.69 5.38
N TYR A 196 14.79 14.91 4.74
CA TYR A 196 15.74 14.03 5.46
C TYR A 196 17.21 14.33 5.18
N GLY A 197 17.52 15.23 4.24
CA GLY A 197 18.88 15.56 3.81
C GLY A 197 19.46 14.58 2.81
N GLU A 198 20.36 15.08 1.95
CA GLU A 198 20.93 14.33 0.82
C GLU A 198 21.65 13.04 1.24
N GLU A 199 22.37 13.04 2.36
CA GLU A 199 23.11 11.87 2.84
C GLU A 199 22.16 10.73 3.24
N LYS A 200 21.16 11.02 4.09
CA LYS A 200 20.18 10.03 4.56
C LYS A 200 19.30 9.55 3.40
N THR A 201 18.92 10.43 2.47
CA THR A 201 18.20 10.02 1.25
C THR A 201 19.05 9.08 0.38
N ASN A 202 20.34 9.35 0.21
CA ASN A 202 21.21 8.45 -0.55
C ASN A 202 21.39 7.08 0.12
N GLU A 203 21.41 7.02 1.45
CA GLU A 203 21.39 5.75 2.20
C GLU A 203 20.10 4.98 1.95
N PHE A 204 18.95 5.64 2.09
CA PHE A 204 17.63 5.10 1.79
C PHE A 204 17.53 4.55 0.36
N LEU A 205 17.98 5.31 -0.63
CA LEU A 205 18.00 4.88 -2.03
C LEU A 205 18.90 3.64 -2.20
N LYS A 206 20.11 3.62 -1.64
CA LYS A 206 20.96 2.41 -1.69
C LYS A 206 20.29 1.21 -1.03
N PHE A 207 19.60 1.40 0.08
CA PHE A 207 18.88 0.35 0.78
C PHE A 207 17.78 -0.26 -0.10
N ILE A 208 16.93 0.57 -0.72
CA ILE A 208 15.88 0.13 -1.65
C ILE A 208 16.48 -0.72 -2.77
N ARG A 209 17.58 -0.25 -3.39
CA ARG A 209 18.25 -0.97 -4.48
C ARG A 209 18.72 -2.35 -4.05
N ASN A 210 19.43 -2.40 -2.93
CA ASN A 210 20.09 -3.61 -2.47
C ASN A 210 19.08 -4.68 -2.02
N ASN A 211 17.86 -4.28 -1.65
CA ASN A 211 16.79 -5.18 -1.24
C ASN A 211 15.73 -5.41 -2.33
N GLY A 212 15.92 -4.86 -3.55
CA GLY A 212 14.99 -5.05 -4.66
C GLY A 212 13.59 -4.52 -4.40
N ILE A 213 13.47 -3.41 -3.65
CA ILE A 213 12.17 -2.79 -3.36
C ILE A 213 11.73 -1.98 -4.60
N GLY A 214 10.73 -2.51 -5.31
CA GLY A 214 10.18 -1.95 -6.56
C GLY A 214 8.93 -1.09 -6.39
N ASP A 215 8.29 -0.74 -7.51
CA ASP A 215 7.04 0.05 -7.62
C ASP A 215 7.01 1.45 -7.01
N LEU A 216 8.18 2.06 -6.85
CA LEU A 216 8.25 3.33 -6.17
C LEU A 216 7.95 4.47 -7.14
N HIS A 217 6.68 4.71 -7.44
CA HIS A 217 6.21 5.81 -8.29
C HIS A 217 5.47 6.88 -7.47
N LYS A 218 5.10 7.97 -8.13
CA LYS A 218 4.44 9.14 -7.51
C LYS A 218 3.09 8.84 -6.83
N GLY A 219 2.50 7.67 -7.08
CA GLY A 219 1.26 7.20 -6.45
C GLY A 219 1.54 6.53 -5.10
N ASN A 220 2.74 5.99 -4.92
CA ASN A 220 3.16 5.20 -3.75
C ASN A 220 3.96 6.06 -2.75
N VAL A 221 3.58 7.34 -2.67
CA VAL A 221 4.08 8.29 -1.67
C VAL A 221 2.92 9.03 -1.03
N GLY A 222 3.08 9.39 0.24
CA GLY A 222 2.17 10.26 0.95
C GLY A 222 2.94 11.20 1.89
N PHE A 223 2.19 12.06 2.57
CA PHE A 223 2.73 12.98 3.57
C PHE A 223 2.09 12.72 4.93
N ASP A 224 2.91 12.79 5.98
CA ASP A 224 2.44 12.75 7.36
C ASP A 224 1.87 14.13 7.79
N ALA A 225 1.34 14.20 9.01
CA ALA A 225 0.80 15.43 9.60
C ALA A 225 1.81 16.59 9.72
N ASN A 226 3.11 16.28 9.64
CA ASN A 226 4.19 17.26 9.65
C ASN A 226 4.67 17.60 8.23
N ASN A 227 3.97 17.14 7.20
CA ASN A 227 4.30 17.32 5.79
C ASN A 227 5.67 16.71 5.41
N ASN A 228 6.07 15.61 6.06
CA ASN A 228 7.19 14.80 5.63
C ASN A 228 6.74 13.77 4.61
N ILE A 229 7.44 13.69 3.48
CA ILE A 229 7.20 12.65 2.49
C ILE A 229 7.60 11.29 3.05
N ARG A 230 6.78 10.27 2.81
CA ARG A 230 7.03 8.86 3.16
C ARG A 230 6.46 7.96 2.08
N LEU A 231 7.03 6.77 1.91
CA LEU A 231 6.49 5.75 1.01
C LEU A 231 5.26 5.10 1.63
N ILE A 232 4.27 4.82 0.78
CA ILE A 232 3.22 3.84 1.01
C ILE A 232 3.41 2.71 -0.01
N ASP A 233 2.77 1.57 0.22
CA ASP A 233 2.67 0.49 -0.77
C ASP A 233 4.03 0.02 -1.36
N TYR A 234 4.98 -0.27 -0.47
CA TYR A 234 6.37 -0.59 -0.80
C TYR A 234 6.67 -2.10 -0.73
N SER A 235 5.66 -2.95 -0.90
CA SER A 235 5.81 -4.40 -1.01
C SER A 235 6.62 -4.82 -2.25
N GLY A 236 6.88 -3.90 -3.19
CA GLY A 236 7.73 -4.15 -4.34
C GLY A 236 6.98 -4.94 -5.41
N PHE A 237 6.19 -4.22 -6.21
CA PHE A 237 5.78 -4.66 -7.54
C PHE A 237 7.04 -4.78 -8.40
N ASN A 238 7.31 -5.98 -8.90
CA ASN A 238 8.12 -6.12 -10.09
C ASN A 238 7.12 -6.40 -11.22
N SER A 239 6.89 -5.40 -12.06
CA SER A 239 6.33 -5.57 -13.40
C SER A 239 7.38 -6.17 -14.33
#